data_AF-A0A7R9LQ21-F1
#
_entry.id   AF-A0A7R9LQ21-F1
#
_cell.length_a   1.000
_cell.length_b   1.000
_cell.length_c   1.000
_cell.angle_alpha   90.00
_cell.angle_beta   90.00
_cell.angle_gamma   90.00
#
_symmetry.space_group_name_H-M   'P 1'
#
loop_
_entity.id
_entity.type
_entity.pdbx_description
1 polymer ?
#
loop_
_entity_poly.entity_id
_entity_poly.type
_entity_poly.pdbx_seq_one_letter_code
_entity_poly.pdbx_strand_id
1 'polypeptide(L)'
;HKILDNDNNQVITLANYTTEIKATHASGCKEYHEDYDNLTVWYRCTHYRKFHSYRERWWFIALDNCNSTKGLKLRYKITMTNNVNDGWLRHFSADEFCERFLLPKN
;
A
#
# COMPACT_ATOMS: atom_id res chain seq x y z
N HIS A 1 -20.60 -4.12 -14.24
CA HIS A 1 -19.32 -4.85 -14.17
C HIS A 1 -18.45 -4.16 -13.12
N LYS A 2 -18.17 -4.78 -11.98
CA LYS A 2 -17.36 -4.18 -10.92
C LYS A 2 -15.88 -4.51 -11.23
N ILE A 3 -15.08 -3.49 -11.54
CA ILE A 3 -13.66 -3.68 -11.94
C ILE A 3 -12.76 -3.87 -10.70
N LEU A 4 -13.15 -3.26 -9.57
CA LEU A 4 -12.43 -3.33 -8.30
C LEU A 4 -13.32 -3.93 -7.21
N ASP A 5 -12.74 -4.79 -6.38
CA ASP A 5 -13.47 -5.47 -5.31
C ASP A 5 -12.74 -5.46 -3.97
N ASN A 6 -13.47 -5.08 -2.91
CA ASN A 6 -12.93 -4.98 -1.56
C ASN A 6 -12.52 -6.35 -1.02
N ASP A 7 -13.29 -7.39 -1.32
CA ASP A 7 -13.04 -8.76 -0.83
C ASP A 7 -11.76 -9.35 -1.42
N ASN A 8 -11.31 -8.83 -2.57
CA ASN A 8 -10.07 -9.20 -3.22
C ASN A 8 -8.89 -8.29 -2.83
N ASN A 9 -9.04 -7.47 -1.79
CA ASN A 9 -8.06 -6.48 -1.33
C ASN A 9 -7.68 -5.42 -2.39
N GLN A 10 -8.50 -5.22 -3.42
CA GLN A 10 -8.18 -4.26 -4.50
C GLN A 10 -8.50 -2.82 -4.10
N VAL A 11 -9.32 -2.64 -3.06
CA VAL A 11 -9.65 -1.35 -2.47
C VAL A 11 -9.52 -1.46 -0.96
N ILE A 12 -8.79 -0.53 -0.36
CA ILE A 12 -8.54 -0.50 1.08
C ILE A 12 -8.87 0.91 1.57
N THR A 13 -9.89 1.02 2.41
CA THR A 13 -10.23 2.28 3.06
C THR A 13 -9.24 2.56 4.19
N LEU A 14 -8.58 3.71 4.14
CA LEU A 14 -7.63 4.18 5.16
C LEU A 14 -8.37 5.12 6.13
N ALA A 15 -9.09 4.54 7.10
CA ALA A 15 -9.88 5.29 8.08
C ALA A 15 -9.56 4.88 9.52
N ASN A 16 -9.96 5.70 10.49
CA ASN A 16 -9.80 5.40 11.92
C ASN A 16 -10.83 4.38 12.40
N TYR A 17 -10.47 3.65 13.46
CA TYR A 17 -11.33 2.69 14.16
C TYR A 17 -12.63 3.31 14.65
N THR A 18 -12.57 4.55 15.11
CA THR A 18 -13.72 5.31 15.63
C THR A 18 -14.76 5.59 14.55
N THR A 19 -14.36 5.64 13.28
CA THR A 19 -15.26 5.88 12.13
C THR A 19 -15.70 4.59 11.45
N GLU A 20 -14.79 3.64 11.23
CA GLU A 20 -15.10 2.39 10.50
C GLU A 20 -14.24 1.21 10.99
N ILE A 21 -14.83 0.38 11.87
CA ILE A 21 -14.16 -0.80 12.46
C ILE A 21 -13.65 -1.76 11.37
N LYS A 22 -14.48 -2.08 10.37
CA LYS A 22 -14.11 -3.01 9.29
C LYS A 22 -12.96 -2.48 8.43
N ALA A 23 -12.99 -1.19 8.08
CA ALA A 23 -11.92 -0.54 7.33
C ALA A 23 -10.61 -0.56 8.12
N THR A 24 -10.67 -0.38 9.42
CA THR A 24 -9.48 -0.37 10.30
C THR A 24 -8.84 -1.75 10.41
N HIS A 25 -9.63 -2.82 10.54
CA HIS A 25 -9.10 -4.18 10.46
C HIS A 25 -8.45 -4.47 9.10
N ALA A 26 -9.02 -3.95 8.02
CA ALA A 26 -8.50 -4.14 6.68
C ALA A 26 -7.25 -3.30 6.36
N SER A 27 -7.09 -2.13 6.96
CA SER A 27 -6.00 -1.19 6.68
C SER A 27 -4.89 -1.17 7.75
N GLY A 28 -5.19 -1.64 8.96
CA GLY A 28 -4.31 -1.52 10.12
C GLY A 28 -4.09 -0.08 10.58
N CYS A 29 -4.95 0.86 10.18
CA CYS A 29 -4.81 2.27 10.52
C CYS A 29 -5.11 2.54 12.00
N LYS A 30 -4.30 3.41 12.61
CA LYS A 30 -4.55 3.97 13.94
C LYS A 30 -4.25 5.47 13.91
N GLU A 31 -4.99 6.21 14.72
CA GLU A 31 -4.68 7.62 14.95
C GLU A 31 -3.30 7.77 15.57
N TYR A 32 -2.56 8.75 15.07
CA TYR A 32 -1.23 9.10 15.51
C TYR A 32 -1.15 10.62 15.60
N HIS A 33 -0.70 11.13 16.73
CA HIS A 33 -0.40 12.55 16.91
C HIS A 33 1.11 12.70 16.93
N GLU A 34 1.66 13.62 16.13
CA GLU A 34 3.07 13.99 16.27
C GLU A 34 3.21 14.88 17.51
N ASP A 35 4.22 14.59 18.36
CA ASP A 35 4.38 15.18 19.70
C ASP A 35 4.43 16.73 19.73
N TYR A 36 4.67 17.37 18.58
CA TYR A 36 4.84 18.82 18.44
C TYR A 36 3.60 19.55 17.92
N ASP A 37 2.63 18.83 17.36
CA ASP A 37 1.41 19.42 16.79
C ASP A 37 0.19 18.52 17.05
N ASN A 38 -0.49 18.80 18.16
CA ASN A 38 -1.74 18.12 18.51
C ASN A 38 -2.93 18.54 17.65
N LEU A 39 -2.78 19.54 16.76
CA LEU A 39 -3.85 20.01 15.88
C LEU A 39 -3.96 19.18 14.60
N THR A 40 -2.86 18.54 14.16
CA THR A 40 -2.85 17.71 12.96
C THR A 40 -2.97 16.23 13.31
N VAL A 41 -4.09 15.62 12.92
CA VAL A 41 -4.31 14.19 13.05
C VAL A 41 -3.60 13.45 11.92
N TRP A 42 -2.70 12.52 12.26
CA TRP A 42 -2.11 11.58 11.32
C TRP A 42 -2.75 10.19 11.47
N TYR A 43 -2.83 9.46 10.37
CA TYR A 43 -3.20 8.04 10.39
C TYR A 43 -1.98 7.21 10.03
N ARG A 44 -1.59 6.33 10.96
CA ARG A 44 -0.51 5.37 10.75
C ARG A 44 -1.10 4.02 10.44
N CYS A 45 -0.93 3.57 9.19
CA CYS A 45 -1.46 2.32 8.69
C CYS A 45 -0.33 1.35 8.42
N THR A 46 -0.35 0.19 9.09
CA THR A 46 0.65 -0.86 8.90
C THR A 46 -0.03 -2.17 8.64
N HIS A 47 0.21 -2.74 7.46
CA HIS A 47 -0.45 -3.97 7.09
C HIS A 47 0.25 -4.77 5.99
N TYR A 48 -0.08 -6.07 5.91
CA TYR A 48 0.43 -6.99 4.91
C TYR A 48 -0.72 -7.55 4.07
N ARG A 49 -0.51 -7.63 2.76
CA ARG A 49 -1.51 -8.12 1.81
C ARG A 49 -0.86 -8.98 0.74
N LYS A 50 -1.61 -9.98 0.29
CA LYS A 50 -1.28 -10.82 -0.85
C LYS A 50 -2.29 -10.58 -1.96
N PHE A 51 -1.79 -10.27 -3.14
CA PHE A 51 -2.61 -10.11 -4.34
C PHE A 51 -2.44 -11.35 -5.19
N HIS A 52 -3.57 -11.91 -5.64
CA HIS A 52 -3.58 -13.01 -6.59
C HIS A 52 -3.95 -12.45 -7.96
N SER A 53 -3.09 -12.70 -8.93
CA SER A 53 -3.37 -12.36 -10.33
C SER A 53 -3.16 -13.60 -11.18
N TYR A 54 -3.94 -13.71 -12.26
CA TYR A 54 -3.85 -14.83 -13.19
C TYR A 54 -2.55 -14.81 -14.01
N ARG A 55 -1.97 -13.63 -14.19
CA ARG A 55 -0.72 -13.39 -14.90
C ARG A 55 0.00 -12.18 -14.30
N GLU A 56 1.31 -12.14 -14.43
CA GLU A 56 2.13 -10.98 -14.15
C GLU A 56 1.61 -9.76 -14.92
N ARG A 57 1.45 -8.64 -14.22
CA ARG A 57 0.96 -7.38 -14.78
C ARG A 57 1.63 -6.21 -14.09
N TRP A 58 1.55 -5.07 -14.76
CA TRP A 58 1.82 -3.76 -14.17
C TRP A 58 0.75 -3.45 -13.13
N TRP A 59 1.18 -2.97 -11.97
CA TRP A 59 0.30 -2.57 -10.88
C TRP A 59 0.41 -1.07 -10.67
N PHE A 60 -0.71 -0.46 -10.33
CA PHE A 60 -0.78 0.94 -9.92
C PHE A 60 -1.41 1.00 -8.55
N ILE A 61 -0.82 1.80 -7.67
CA ILE A 61 -1.39 2.13 -6.37
C ILE A 61 -1.89 3.56 -6.48
N ALA A 62 -3.21 3.73 -6.42
CA ALA A 62 -3.85 5.04 -6.36
C ALA A 62 -4.33 5.29 -4.93
N LEU A 63 -4.17 6.53 -4.47
CA LEU A 63 -4.62 6.98 -3.16
C LEU A 63 -5.44 8.25 -3.37
N ASP A 64 -6.56 8.33 -2.65
CA ASP A 64 -7.45 9.48 -2.71
C ASP A 64 -7.91 9.90 -1.31
N ASN A 65 -8.14 11.20 -1.15
CA ASN A 65 -8.82 11.78 0.00
C ASN A 65 -10.26 12.08 -0.44
N CYS A 66 -11.06 11.01 -0.51
CA CYS A 66 -12.40 11.04 -1.08
C CYS A 66 -13.21 12.20 -0.50
N ASN A 67 -13.96 12.90 -1.36
CA ASN A 67 -14.85 14.01 -1.00
C ASN A 67 -14.17 15.21 -0.30
N SER A 68 -12.85 15.36 -0.43
CA SER A 68 -12.12 16.53 0.05
C SER A 68 -11.66 17.42 -1.10
N THR A 69 -11.62 18.73 -0.87
CA THR A 69 -10.94 19.69 -1.76
C THR A 69 -9.45 19.84 -1.42
N LYS A 70 -8.98 19.16 -0.37
CA LYS A 70 -7.60 19.19 0.11
C LYS A 70 -6.83 17.99 -0.43
N GLY A 71 -5.57 18.20 -0.79
CA GLY A 71 -4.66 17.12 -1.18
C GLY A 71 -4.31 16.17 -0.02
N LEU A 72 -3.60 15.10 -0.37
CA LEU A 72 -3.06 14.11 0.59
C LEU A 72 -1.62 14.46 0.97
N LYS A 73 -1.35 14.55 2.27
CA LYS A 73 0.03 14.51 2.79
C LYS A 73 0.33 13.09 3.26
N LEU A 74 1.24 12.41 2.56
CA LEU A 74 1.53 10.99 2.78
C LEU A 74 3.01 10.75 3.06
N ARG A 75 3.28 9.85 4.01
CA ARG A 75 4.57 9.18 4.14
C ARG A 75 4.33 7.69 3.97
N TYR A 76 5.02 7.04 3.04
CA TYR A 76 4.80 5.64 2.73
C TYR A 76 6.11 4.84 2.73
N LYS A 77 5.99 3.57 3.08
CA LYS A 77 7.03 2.55 2.90
C LYS A 77 6.31 1.28 2.45
N ILE A 78 6.58 0.85 1.22
CA ILE A 78 5.92 -0.30 0.62
C ILE A 78 6.99 -1.32 0.23
N THR A 79 6.80 -2.56 0.67
CA THR A 79 7.62 -3.69 0.24
C THR A 79 6.73 -4.64 -0.55
N MET A 80 7.04 -4.88 -1.81
CA MET A 80 6.29 -5.79 -2.68
C MET A 80 7.19 -6.96 -3.06
N THR A 81 6.63 -8.17 -3.05
CA THR A 81 7.35 -9.39 -3.43
C THR A 81 6.43 -10.32 -4.22
N ASN A 82 6.93 -10.96 -5.27
CA ASN A 82 6.14 -11.92 -6.05
C ASN A 82 5.99 -13.26 -5.30
N ASN A 83 7.08 -13.78 -4.75
CA ASN A 83 7.05 -14.95 -3.87
C ASN A 83 8.06 -14.80 -2.73
N VAL A 84 7.58 -14.77 -1.48
CA VAL A 84 8.43 -14.63 -0.30
C VAL A 84 9.33 -15.85 -0.04
N ASN A 85 8.93 -17.03 -0.53
CA ASN A 85 9.62 -18.30 -0.27
C ASN A 85 10.61 -18.67 -1.38
N ASP A 86 10.67 -17.89 -2.47
CA ASP A 86 11.55 -18.13 -3.60
C ASP A 86 12.48 -16.94 -3.76
N GLY A 87 13.76 -17.14 -3.45
CA GLY A 87 14.77 -16.07 -3.53
C GLY A 87 14.96 -15.50 -4.93
N TRP A 88 14.72 -16.30 -5.98
CA TRP A 88 14.82 -15.88 -7.38
C TRP A 88 13.57 -15.12 -7.83
N LEU A 89 12.40 -15.54 -7.38
CA LEU A 89 11.11 -14.90 -7.70
C LEU A 89 10.64 -13.92 -6.62
N ARG A 90 11.54 -13.46 -5.75
CA ARG A 90 11.17 -12.53 -4.66
C ARG A 90 10.89 -11.12 -5.19
N HIS A 91 11.60 -10.70 -6.22
CA HIS A 91 11.53 -9.33 -6.74
C HIS A 91 10.25 -9.10 -7.54
N PHE A 92 9.58 -7.99 -7.25
CA PHE A 92 8.23 -7.69 -7.74
C PHE A 92 8.21 -7.13 -9.17
N SER A 93 9.25 -6.40 -9.58
CA SER A 93 9.44 -5.93 -10.96
C SER A 93 10.63 -6.63 -11.62
N ALA A 94 10.49 -6.98 -12.90
CA ALA A 94 11.58 -7.49 -13.74
C ALA A 94 12.69 -6.43 -13.95
N ASP A 95 12.34 -5.16 -13.76
CA ASP A 95 13.20 -4.00 -13.97
C ASP A 95 14.27 -3.86 -12.87
N GLU A 96 13.94 -4.19 -11.62
CA GLU A 96 14.94 -4.22 -10.52
C GLU A 96 15.92 -5.39 -10.63
N PHE A 97 15.54 -6.47 -11.33
CA PHE A 97 16.48 -7.54 -11.66
C PHE A 97 17.54 -7.06 -12.66
N CYS A 98 17.12 -6.26 -13.66
CA CYS A 98 18.03 -5.71 -14.66
C CYS A 98 19.01 -4.69 -14.06
N GLU A 99 18.56 -3.81 -13.17
CA GLU A 99 19.41 -2.77 -12.59
C GLU A 99 20.54 -3.34 -11.71
N ARG A 100 20.26 -4.45 -10.99
CA ARG A 100 21.24 -5.07 -10.08
C ARG A 100 22.24 -5.99 -10.78
N PHE A 101 21.88 -6.60 -11.91
CA PHE A 101 22.71 -7.61 -12.58
C PHE A 101 23.28 -7.18 -13.94
N LEU A 102 22.73 -6.15 -14.60
CA LEU A 102 23.12 -5.76 -15.95
C LEU A 102 23.78 -4.38 -16.05
N LEU A 103 23.79 -3.58 -14.98
CA LEU A 103 24.54 -2.33 -14.96
C LEU A 103 25.95 -2.56 -14.40
N PRO A 104 27.02 -2.17 -15.12
CA PRO A 104 28.35 -2.16 -14.55
C PRO A 104 28.35 -1.22 -13.35
N LYS A 105 28.83 -1.72 -12.22
CA LYS A 105 29.15 -0.86 -11.08
C LYS A 105 30.32 0.02 -11.50
N ASN A 106 30.06 1.31 -11.68
CA ASN A 106 31.12 2.32 -11.75
C ASN A 106 31.77 2.48 -10.37
#